data_AF-A0A979FUK8-F1
#
_entry.id   AF-A0A979FUK8-F1
#
_cell.length_a   1.000
_cell.length_b   1.000
_cell.length_c   1.000
_cell.angle_alpha   90.00
_cell.angle_beta   90.00
_cell.angle_gamma   90.00
#
_symmetry.space_group_name_H-M   'P 1'
#
loop_
_entity.id
_entity.type
_entity.pdbx_description
1 polymer ?
#
loop_
_entity_poly.entity_id
_entity_poly.type
_entity_poly.pdbx_seq_one_letter_code
_entity_poly.pdbx_strand_id
1 'polypeptide(L)'
;EEVVSVLNAAILARQEGVVLKDPDGPYTPAARTAGWIKLKPDVSPLLSARLLSLTVTVLSSAVTDGGRVTKVVPVCWVGSGFTDDTLASLPRLLAPARSPTRPPEVGEWRGDKPAVWFSPAASVVLQVRATEVSPLAAHSVAHSL
;
A
#
# COMPACT_ATOMS: atom_id res chain seq x y z
N GLU A 1 20.45 -3.36 -23.21
CA GLU A 1 20.40 -4.75 -22.69
C GLU A 1 21.10 -4.89 -21.34
N GLU A 2 22.29 -4.32 -21.16
CA GLU A 2 23.06 -4.41 -19.90
C GLU A 2 22.31 -3.91 -18.66
N VAL A 3 21.71 -2.71 -18.71
CA VAL A 3 20.94 -2.15 -17.59
C VAL A 3 19.79 -3.06 -17.15
N VAL A 4 19.11 -3.71 -18.10
CA VAL A 4 18.01 -4.64 -17.81
C VAL A 4 18.55 -5.90 -17.12
N SER A 5 19.70 -6.41 -17.55
CA SER A 5 20.37 -7.54 -16.90
C SER A 5 20.77 -7.22 -15.46
N VAL A 6 21.34 -6.04 -15.21
CA VAL A 6 21.72 -5.61 -13.86
C VAL A 6 20.50 -5.41 -12.97
N LEU A 7 19.42 -4.81 -13.50
CA LEU A 7 18.17 -4.69 -12.78
C LEU A 7 17.55 -6.06 -12.45
N ASN A 8 17.56 -7.01 -13.39
CA ASN A 8 17.07 -8.36 -13.16
C ASN A 8 17.90 -9.09 -12.10
N ALA A 9 19.22 -8.93 -12.11
CA ALA A 9 20.08 -9.49 -11.07
C ALA A 9 19.78 -8.88 -9.69
N ALA A 10 19.53 -7.57 -9.61
CA ALA A 10 19.14 -6.89 -8.39
C ALA A 10 17.79 -7.42 -7.86
N ILE A 11 16.80 -7.61 -8.75
CA ILE A 11 15.50 -8.20 -8.39
C ILE A 11 15.67 -9.63 -7.85
N LEU A 12 16.46 -10.47 -8.53
CA LEU A 12 16.75 -11.84 -8.07
C LEU A 12 17.46 -11.86 -6.71
N ALA A 13 18.31 -10.88 -6.44
CA ALA A 13 18.98 -10.68 -5.16
C ALA A 13 18.10 -10.02 -4.08
N ARG A 14 16.80 -9.80 -4.34
CA ARG A 14 15.86 -9.08 -3.45
C ARG A 14 16.34 -7.67 -3.07
N GLN A 15 17.01 -6.99 -3.98
CA GLN A 15 17.40 -5.59 -3.81
C GLN A 15 16.29 -4.66 -4.32
N GLU A 16 16.25 -3.43 -3.80
CA GLU A 16 15.23 -2.43 -4.13
C GLU A 16 15.26 -1.99 -5.60
N GLY A 17 16.43 -2.06 -6.24
CA GLY A 17 16.63 -1.61 -7.61
C GLY A 17 18.08 -1.19 -7.88
N VAL A 18 18.28 -0.39 -8.92
CA VAL A 18 19.61 0.08 -9.35
C VAL A 18 19.64 1.59 -9.49
N VAL A 19 20.81 2.19 -9.28
CA VAL A 19 21.04 3.63 -9.50
C VAL A 19 22.03 3.80 -10.63
N LEU A 20 21.62 4.48 -11.69
CA LEU A 20 22.49 4.90 -12.77
C LEU A 20 23.05 6.28 -12.47
N LYS A 21 24.35 6.45 -12.62
CA LYS A 21 25.07 7.71 -12.39
C LYS A 21 25.93 8.04 -13.59
N ASP A 22 26.01 9.31 -13.93
CA ASP A 22 27.06 9.83 -14.80
C ASP A 22 28.38 9.88 -14.01
N PRO A 23 29.43 9.14 -14.41
CA PRO A 23 30.72 9.16 -13.72
C PRO A 23 31.41 10.54 -13.77
N ASP A 24 31.13 11.35 -14.79
CA ASP A 24 31.68 12.69 -14.95
C ASP A 24 30.76 13.78 -14.36
N GLY A 25 29.60 13.37 -13.85
CA GLY A 25 28.59 14.27 -13.30
C GLY A 25 29.00 14.86 -11.94
N PRO A 26 28.86 16.18 -11.72
CA PRO A 26 29.17 16.79 -10.43
C PRO A 26 28.15 16.37 -9.36
N TYR A 27 28.60 16.23 -8.11
CA TYR A 27 27.69 16.10 -6.99
C TYR A 27 27.00 17.44 -6.72
N THR A 28 25.68 17.48 -6.90
CA THR A 28 24.88 18.70 -6.65
C THR A 28 24.00 18.48 -5.42
N PRO A 29 24.35 19.06 -4.26
CA PRO A 29 23.54 18.95 -3.05
C PRO A 29 22.09 19.42 -3.28
N ALA A 30 21.14 18.74 -2.65
CA ALA A 30 19.70 19.02 -2.72
C ALA A 30 19.03 18.86 -4.11
N ALA A 31 19.77 18.50 -5.16
CA ALA A 31 19.17 18.22 -6.46
C ALA A 31 18.59 16.80 -6.53
N ARG A 32 17.32 16.68 -6.96
CA ARG A 32 16.60 15.39 -7.02
C ARG A 32 16.81 14.62 -8.34
N THR A 33 17.49 15.24 -9.32
CA THR A 33 17.61 14.73 -10.72
C THR A 33 18.94 15.08 -11.39
N ALA A 34 19.96 15.54 -10.65
CA ALA A 34 21.26 15.94 -11.20
C ALA A 34 22.15 14.72 -11.55
N GLY A 35 21.76 13.98 -12.59
CA GLY A 35 22.56 12.87 -13.15
C GLY A 35 22.42 11.52 -12.45
N TRP A 36 21.53 11.40 -11.45
CA TRP A 36 21.28 10.14 -10.74
C TRP A 36 19.87 9.65 -11.05
N ILE A 37 19.77 8.52 -11.76
CA ILE A 37 18.50 7.91 -12.14
C ILE A 37 18.28 6.67 -11.29
N LYS A 38 17.16 6.61 -10.57
CA LYS A 38 16.76 5.45 -9.77
C LYS A 38 15.81 4.59 -10.59
N LEU A 39 16.19 3.34 -10.83
CA LEU A 39 15.35 2.34 -11.48
C LEU A 39 14.91 1.33 -10.43
N LYS A 40 13.60 1.21 -10.23
CA LYS A 40 12.98 0.21 -9.36
C LYS A 40 11.98 -0.62 -10.16
N PRO A 41 11.78 -1.90 -9.83
CA PRO A 41 10.80 -2.75 -10.51
C PRO A 41 9.37 -2.18 -10.47
N ASP A 42 9.03 -1.39 -9.44
CA ASP A 42 7.65 -1.00 -9.17
C ASP A 42 7.24 0.38 -9.72
N VAL A 43 8.07 1.03 -10.53
CA VAL A 43 7.77 2.38 -11.04
C VAL A 43 6.74 2.32 -12.18
N SER A 44 5.47 2.10 -11.84
CA SER A 44 4.37 2.57 -12.68
C SER A 44 4.12 4.06 -12.41
N PRO A 45 3.92 4.93 -13.42
CA PRO A 45 3.86 6.38 -13.25
C PRO A 45 2.60 6.91 -12.55
N LEU A 46 1.75 6.05 -11.98
CA LEU A 46 0.39 6.37 -11.55
C LEU A 46 0.23 6.80 -10.09
N LEU A 47 1.29 6.86 -9.28
CA LEU A 47 1.17 7.19 -7.86
C LEU A 47 2.21 8.19 -7.38
N SER A 48 2.09 9.43 -7.85
CA SER A 48 2.64 10.61 -7.18
C SER A 48 1.51 11.46 -6.60
N ALA A 49 0.61 10.83 -5.82
CA ALA A 49 -0.49 11.55 -5.16
C ALA A 49 -0.16 11.86 -3.70
N ARG A 50 -0.37 13.13 -3.34
CA ARG A 50 -0.17 13.76 -2.03
C ARG A 50 -0.95 13.07 -0.91
N LEU A 51 -0.35 13.11 0.29
CA LEU A 51 -0.87 12.59 1.55
C LEU A 51 -2.25 13.15 1.89
N LEU A 52 -3.25 12.27 1.98
CA LEU A 52 -4.46 12.50 2.77
C LEU A 52 -4.75 11.19 3.51
N SER A 53 -4.72 11.26 4.85
CA SER A 53 -4.94 10.14 5.76
C SER A 53 -6.37 9.62 5.62
N LEU A 54 -6.57 8.64 4.74
CA LEU A 54 -7.75 7.80 4.74
C LEU A 54 -7.34 6.46 5.37
N THR A 55 -7.90 6.14 6.52
CA THR A 55 -7.77 4.81 7.12
C THR A 55 -8.59 3.82 6.31
N VAL A 56 -8.09 3.36 5.17
CA VAL A 56 -8.66 2.17 4.53
C VAL A 56 -7.93 0.98 5.08
N THR A 57 -8.58 0.28 6.01
CA THR A 57 -8.10 -1.03 6.43
C THR A 57 -8.22 -1.97 5.24
N VAL A 58 -7.08 -2.32 4.63
CA VAL A 58 -7.00 -3.41 3.66
C VAL A 58 -7.19 -4.69 4.46
N LEU A 59 -8.33 -5.32 4.23
CA LEU A 59 -8.74 -6.55 4.89
C LEU A 59 -8.45 -7.72 3.93
N SER A 60 -7.21 -8.23 3.89
CA SER A 60 -6.80 -9.22 2.86
C SER A 60 -6.25 -10.54 3.38
N SER A 61 -6.73 -11.03 4.53
CA SER A 61 -6.87 -12.48 4.68
C SER A 61 -8.30 -12.81 5.09
N ALA A 62 -9.06 -13.26 4.09
CA ALA A 62 -10.39 -13.80 4.31
C ALA A 62 -10.24 -15.28 4.68
N VAL A 63 -10.72 -15.67 5.85
CA VAL A 63 -10.97 -17.09 6.12
C VAL A 63 -12.27 -17.44 5.41
N THR A 64 -12.18 -18.24 4.36
CA THR A 64 -13.35 -18.66 3.58
C THR A 64 -13.85 -20.01 4.06
N ASP A 65 -15.14 -20.09 4.38
CA ASP A 65 -15.84 -21.37 4.51
C ASP A 65 -16.75 -21.53 3.29
N GLY A 66 -16.46 -22.51 2.43
CA GLY A 66 -17.22 -22.73 1.19
C GLY A 66 -17.29 -21.53 0.24
N GLY A 67 -16.30 -20.63 0.26
CA GLY A 67 -16.26 -19.41 -0.57
C GLY A 67 -16.87 -18.16 0.07
N ARG A 68 -17.42 -18.24 1.30
CA ARG A 68 -17.92 -17.09 2.04
C ARG A 68 -16.84 -16.53 2.98
N VAL A 69 -16.58 -15.23 2.91
CA VAL A 69 -15.70 -14.54 3.86
C VAL A 69 -16.36 -14.55 5.24
N THR A 70 -15.71 -15.20 6.21
CA THR A 70 -16.19 -15.29 7.60
C THR A 70 -15.45 -14.37 8.55
N LYS A 71 -14.21 -14.01 8.21
CA LYS A 71 -13.35 -13.15 9.01
C LYS A 71 -12.43 -12.35 8.11
N VAL A 72 -12.16 -11.12 8.50
CA VAL A 72 -11.25 -10.21 7.81
C VAL A 72 -10.37 -9.49 8.82
N VAL A 73 -9.09 -9.32 8.51
CA VAL A 73 -8.08 -8.79 9.46
C VAL A 73 -7.31 -7.61 8.85
N PRO A 74 -6.97 -6.59 9.65
CA PRO A 74 -6.19 -5.44 9.20
C PRO A 74 -4.77 -5.82 8.78
N VAL A 75 -4.35 -5.39 7.58
CA VAL A 75 -3.00 -5.64 7.06
C VAL A 75 -2.12 -4.40 7.15
N CYS A 76 -2.58 -3.25 6.65
CA CYS A 76 -1.81 -2.00 6.64
C CYS A 76 -2.71 -0.76 6.56
N TRP A 77 -2.09 0.41 6.66
CA TRP A 77 -2.71 1.72 6.43
C TRP A 77 -2.34 2.24 5.03
N VAL A 78 -3.32 2.82 4.32
CA VAL A 78 -3.11 3.35 2.96
C VAL A 78 -3.62 4.78 2.86
N GLY A 79 -2.70 5.75 2.76
CA GLY A 79 -3.03 7.19 2.73
C GLY A 79 -2.65 7.90 1.42
N SER A 80 -2.33 7.16 0.36
CA SER A 80 -1.91 7.73 -0.92
C SER A 80 -2.33 6.82 -2.08
N GLY A 81 -2.25 7.37 -3.30
CA GLY A 81 -2.52 6.61 -4.53
C GLY A 81 -3.90 6.81 -5.15
N PHE A 82 -4.64 7.78 -4.65
CA PHE A 82 -5.93 8.18 -5.20
C PHE A 82 -5.76 9.42 -6.07
N THR A 83 -6.49 9.49 -7.17
CA THR A 83 -6.75 10.77 -7.85
C THR A 83 -7.68 11.63 -6.99
N ASP A 84 -7.64 12.95 -7.16
CA ASP A 84 -8.51 13.87 -6.41
C ASP A 84 -10.00 13.52 -6.58
N ASP A 85 -10.40 13.14 -7.79
CA ASP A 85 -11.78 12.70 -8.08
C ASP A 85 -12.16 11.42 -7.33
N THR A 86 -11.27 10.41 -7.34
CA THR A 86 -11.49 9.17 -6.60
C THR A 86 -11.62 9.48 -5.11
N LEU A 87 -10.71 10.30 -4.57
CA LEU A 87 -10.72 10.67 -3.17
C LEU A 87 -12.00 11.43 -2.77
N ALA A 88 -12.49 12.33 -3.63
CA ALA A 88 -13.74 13.04 -3.41
C ALA A 88 -14.98 12.12 -3.43
N SER A 89 -14.94 11.03 -4.21
CA SER A 89 -16.03 10.06 -4.32
C SER A 89 -16.07 9.03 -3.17
N LEU A 90 -14.91 8.70 -2.59
CA LEU A 90 -14.76 7.63 -1.58
C LEU A 90 -15.69 7.79 -0.36
N PRO A 91 -15.87 8.98 0.24
CA PRO A 91 -16.79 9.14 1.36
C PRO A 91 -18.23 8.74 1.03
N ARG A 92 -18.68 9.01 -0.20
CA ARG A 92 -20.03 8.64 -0.66
C ARG A 92 -20.16 7.14 -0.88
N LEU A 93 -19.13 6.52 -1.45
CA LEU A 93 -19.08 5.06 -1.66
C LEU A 93 -19.03 4.28 -0.34
N LEU A 94 -18.33 4.81 0.66
CA LEU A 94 -18.15 4.17 1.97
C LEU A 94 -19.25 4.51 2.99
N ALA A 95 -20.06 5.54 2.73
CA ALA A 95 -21.13 5.95 3.65
C ALA A 95 -22.11 4.81 4.01
N PRO A 96 -22.58 3.96 3.07
CA PRO A 96 -23.49 2.86 3.40
C PRO A 96 -22.84 1.78 4.28
N ALA A 97 -21.52 1.64 4.22
CA ALA A 97 -20.77 0.66 4.98
C ALA A 97 -20.41 1.15 6.39
N ARG A 98 -20.59 2.43 6.69
CA ARG A 98 -20.11 3.02 7.94
C ARG A 98 -20.79 2.37 9.15
N SER A 99 -19.97 1.98 10.11
CA SER A 99 -20.39 1.37 11.38
C SER A 99 -19.86 2.17 12.56
N PRO A 100 -20.67 2.43 13.61
CA PRO A 100 -20.21 3.11 14.82
C PRO A 100 -19.30 2.21 15.68
N THR A 101 -19.40 0.90 15.52
CA THR A 101 -18.63 -0.10 16.26
C THR A 101 -17.92 -1.05 15.31
N ARG A 102 -16.91 -1.77 15.82
CA ARG A 102 -16.19 -2.78 15.06
C ARG A 102 -17.15 -3.90 14.63
N PRO A 103 -17.30 -4.18 13.32
CA PRO A 103 -18.09 -5.30 12.83
C PRO A 103 -17.55 -6.65 13.34
N PRO A 104 -18.39 -7.65 13.59
CA PRO A 104 -17.98 -8.95 14.13
C PRO A 104 -17.04 -9.72 13.20
N GLU A 105 -17.13 -9.50 11.89
CA GLU A 105 -16.28 -10.11 10.88
C GLU A 105 -14.84 -9.57 10.95
N VAL A 106 -14.65 -8.37 11.50
CA VAL A 106 -13.33 -7.77 11.66
C VAL A 106 -12.64 -8.40 12.86
N GLY A 107 -11.52 -9.07 12.59
CA GLY A 107 -10.69 -9.73 13.59
C GLY A 107 -10.14 -8.77 14.65
N GLU A 108 -9.33 -9.31 15.56
CA GLU A 108 -8.73 -8.50 16.62
C GLU A 108 -7.94 -7.33 16.06
N TRP A 109 -7.92 -6.23 16.81
CA TRP A 109 -7.17 -5.04 16.46
C TRP A 109 -6.05 -4.85 17.48
N ARG A 110 -4.83 -4.67 16.99
CA ARG A 110 -3.65 -4.35 17.80
C ARG A 110 -3.21 -2.92 17.44
N GLY A 111 -2.76 -2.16 18.44
CA GLY A 111 -2.38 -0.75 18.26
C GLY A 111 -3.55 0.23 18.11
N ASP A 112 -3.29 1.34 17.42
CA ASP A 112 -4.21 2.48 17.29
C ASP A 112 -5.43 2.13 16.46
N LYS A 113 -6.62 2.27 17.07
CA LYS A 113 -7.90 1.92 16.45
C LYS A 113 -8.30 2.95 15.40
N PRO A 114 -9.01 2.54 14.33
CA PRO A 114 -9.57 3.49 13.39
C PRO A 114 -10.65 4.34 14.08
N ALA A 115 -10.75 5.61 13.66
CA ALA A 115 -11.79 6.51 14.14
C ALA A 115 -13.19 6.10 13.66
N VAL A 116 -13.28 5.40 12.53
CA VAL A 116 -14.53 4.95 11.90
C VAL A 116 -14.35 3.51 11.43
N TRP A 117 -15.37 2.69 11.66
CA TRP A 117 -15.41 1.32 11.16
C TRP A 117 -16.27 1.23 9.91
N PHE A 118 -15.99 0.23 9.07
CA PHE A 118 -16.79 -0.08 7.89
C PHE A 118 -17.13 -1.58 7.87
N SER A 119 -18.40 -1.90 7.63
CA SER A 119 -18.87 -3.28 7.46
C SER A 119 -18.27 -3.87 6.17
N PRO A 120 -17.53 -4.99 6.25
CA PRO A 120 -16.90 -5.58 5.06
C PRO A 120 -17.90 -5.95 3.95
N ALA A 121 -19.11 -6.38 4.32
CA ALA A 121 -20.12 -6.82 3.36
C ALA A 121 -20.70 -5.69 2.49
N ALA A 122 -20.68 -4.45 2.99
CA ALA A 122 -21.19 -3.27 2.30
C ALA A 122 -20.07 -2.32 1.83
N SER A 123 -18.81 -2.66 2.09
CA SER A 123 -17.63 -1.85 1.75
C SER A 123 -17.19 -2.06 0.30
N VAL A 124 -16.15 -1.34 -0.10
CA VAL A 124 -15.48 -1.49 -1.40
C VAL A 124 -14.14 -2.21 -1.23
N VAL A 125 -13.73 -2.93 -2.27
CA VAL A 125 -12.40 -3.56 -2.35
C VAL A 125 -11.46 -2.60 -3.07
N LEU A 126 -10.31 -2.31 -2.46
CA LEU A 126 -9.25 -1.52 -3.09
C LEU A 126 -8.09 -2.41 -3.50
N GLN A 127 -7.57 -2.17 -4.71
CA GLN A 127 -6.29 -2.74 -5.12
C GLN A 127 -5.15 -1.88 -4.56
N VAL A 128 -4.27 -2.51 -3.79
CA VAL A 128 -3.10 -1.86 -3.20
C VAL A 128 -1.84 -2.44 -3.83
N ARG A 129 -0.88 -1.58 -4.17
CA ARG A 129 0.44 -1.96 -4.65
C ARG A 129 1.47 -1.58 -3.60
N ALA A 130 2.35 -2.52 -3.27
CA ALA A 130 3.44 -2.35 -2.33
C ALA A 130 4.68 -3.06 -2.86
N THR A 131 5.86 -2.59 -2.42
CA THR A 131 7.16 -3.12 -2.84
C THR A 131 7.53 -4.39 -2.07
N GLU A 132 7.10 -4.51 -0.81
CA GLU A 132 7.41 -5.67 0.01
C GLU A 132 6.27 -5.98 0.99
N VAL A 133 6.40 -7.12 1.66
CA VAL A 133 5.55 -7.52 2.78
C VAL A 133 6.47 -7.80 3.96
N SER A 134 6.34 -7.01 5.01
CA SER A 134 7.27 -6.98 6.14
C SER A 134 6.60 -7.43 7.43
N PRO A 135 7.26 -8.24 8.29
CA PRO A 135 6.68 -8.67 9.55
C PRO A 135 6.40 -7.47 10.47
N LEU A 136 5.19 -7.37 11.00
CA LEU A 136 4.83 -6.31 11.94
C LEU A 136 3.92 -6.85 13.05
N ALA A 137 4.36 -6.71 14.29
CA ALA A 137 3.60 -7.15 15.48
C ALA A 137 2.40 -6.24 15.81
N ALA A 138 2.29 -5.08 15.14
CA ALA A 138 1.28 -4.06 15.42
C ALA A 138 -0.09 -4.37 14.81
N HIS A 139 -0.18 -5.24 13.81
CA HIS A 139 -1.44 -5.68 13.22
C HIS A 139 -1.79 -7.08 13.72
N SER A 140 -3.07 -7.47 13.64
CA SER A 140 -3.46 -8.86 13.97
C SER A 140 -2.98 -9.87 12.95
N VAL A 141 -2.47 -9.40 11.82
CA VAL A 141 -1.70 -10.17 10.85
C VAL A 141 -0.23 -9.98 11.19
N ALA A 142 0.55 -11.08 11.14
CA ALA A 142 1.98 -11.05 11.44
C ALA A 142 2.81 -10.18 10.47
N HIS A 143 2.21 -9.68 9.37
CA HIS A 143 2.88 -8.93 8.33
C HIS A 143 2.04 -7.74 7.85
N SER A 144 2.70 -6.66 7.44
CA SER A 144 2.17 -5.47 6.75
C SER A 144 2.71 -5.41 5.33
N LEU A 145 2.00 -4.69 4.46
CA LEU A 145 2.54 -4.20 3.19
C LEU A 145 3.48 -3.01 3.42
#